data_AF-A0A958ME30-F1
#
_entry.id   AF-A0A958ME30-F1
#
_cell.length_a   1.000
_cell.length_b   1.000
_cell.length_c   1.000
_cell.angle_alpha   90.00
_cell.angle_beta   90.00
_cell.angle_gamma   90.00
#
_symmetry.space_group_name_H-M   'P 1'
#
loop_
_entity.id
_entity.type
_entity.pdbx_description
1 polymer ?
#
loop_
_entity_poly.entity_id
_entity_poly.type
_entity_poly.pdbx_seq_one_letter_code
_entity_poly.pdbx_strand_id
1 'polypeptide(L)'
;MQEKPVIVLTTGGTIEKSYSEFDGSLKNRQSRLKNRLLSRLRLPHTKVDLFEVMAKDSLYMNDQDREEIWRAIHEQFPKEAPIVVLHGTDTMELTAGYCYSHCQNPPVPVIFTGAMKPMGFEDSDAAQNFIEALMAAHLVMPGFYISFHNHLFQVPLVKKNRKRRTFVSKDGDQ
;
A
#
# COMPACT_ATOMS: atom_id res chain seq x y z
N MET A 1 -26.03 4.94 5.69
CA MET A 1 -24.72 5.05 6.35
C MET A 1 -23.86 5.97 5.50
N GLN A 2 -23.19 6.96 6.08
CA GLN A 2 -22.16 7.71 5.33
C GLN A 2 -21.06 6.72 4.95
N GLU A 3 -20.75 6.60 3.66
CA GLU A 3 -19.62 5.79 3.20
C GLU A 3 -18.33 6.40 3.78
N LYS A 4 -17.69 5.68 4.71
CA LYS A 4 -16.38 6.08 5.23
C LYS A 4 -15.36 5.96 4.09
N PRO A 5 -14.47 6.94 3.90
CA PRO A 5 -13.45 6.87 2.85
C PRO A 5 -12.48 5.71 3.14
N VAL A 6 -11.85 5.18 2.08
CA VAL A 6 -10.64 4.39 2.24
C VAL A 6 -9.46 5.36 2.31
N ILE A 7 -8.66 5.23 3.37
CA ILE A 7 -7.47 6.04 3.54
C ILE A 7 -6.32 5.35 2.80
N VAL A 8 -5.69 6.05 1.86
CA VAL A 8 -4.54 5.51 1.13
C VAL A 8 -3.29 6.24 1.57
N LEU A 9 -2.32 5.51 2.11
CA LEU A 9 -1.00 6.02 2.46
C LEU A 9 -0.01 5.59 1.38
N THR A 10 0.86 6.47 0.92
CA THR A 10 1.92 6.11 -0.05
C THR A 10 3.31 6.37 0.52
N THR A 11 4.22 5.41 0.35
CA THR A 11 5.58 5.43 0.93
C THR A 11 6.69 5.50 -0.12
N GLY A 12 6.37 5.43 -1.41
CA GLY A 12 7.26 5.96 -2.45
C GLY A 12 7.33 5.23 -3.78
N GLY A 13 8.36 5.66 -4.54
CA GLY A 13 8.84 5.14 -5.82
C GLY A 13 8.74 6.08 -7.01
N THR A 14 7.85 7.09 -6.97
CA THR A 14 7.37 7.77 -8.19
C THR A 14 6.68 6.74 -9.10
N ILE A 15 5.55 7.06 -9.69
CA ILE A 15 4.87 6.15 -10.64
C ILE A 15 5.76 5.79 -11.87
N GLU A 16 6.96 6.34 -11.95
CA GLU A 16 7.96 6.04 -12.95
C GLU A 16 9.35 5.97 -12.29
N LYS A 17 10.16 5.03 -12.76
CA LYS A 17 11.58 5.34 -13.02
C LYS A 17 11.67 6.42 -14.11
N SER A 18 11.09 7.61 -13.91
CA SER A 18 11.28 8.77 -14.75
C SER A 18 12.31 9.62 -14.06
N TYR A 19 13.52 9.53 -14.60
CA TYR A 19 14.59 10.46 -14.30
C TYR A 19 14.11 11.88 -14.64
N SER A 20 13.80 12.67 -13.63
CA SER A 20 14.07 14.12 -13.65
C SER A 20 14.21 14.61 -12.20
N GLU A 21 15.46 14.76 -11.75
CA GLU A 21 15.85 15.20 -10.42
C GLU A 21 15.62 16.70 -10.14
N PHE A 22 14.85 17.40 -10.95
CA PHE A 22 14.65 18.83 -10.76
C PHE A 22 13.17 19.17 -10.74
N ASP A 23 12.74 19.70 -9.61
CA ASP A 23 11.50 20.43 -9.39
C ASP A 23 10.23 19.61 -9.09
N GLY A 24 9.70 19.78 -7.88
CA GLY A 24 8.40 19.24 -7.51
C GLY A 24 8.18 19.12 -6.01
N SER A 25 7.64 20.18 -5.41
CA SER A 25 7.10 20.18 -4.05
C SER A 25 6.14 19.01 -3.79
N LEU A 26 5.95 18.62 -2.52
CA LEU A 26 5.07 17.52 -2.07
C LEU A 26 3.66 17.56 -2.71
N LYS A 27 3.09 18.76 -2.92
CA LYS A 27 1.77 18.93 -3.58
C LYS A 27 1.72 18.40 -5.01
N ASN A 28 2.82 18.50 -5.77
CA ASN A 28 2.88 17.99 -7.14
C ASN A 28 2.87 16.46 -7.20
N ARG A 29 3.32 15.78 -6.15
CA ARG A 29 3.47 14.31 -6.10
C ARG A 29 2.15 13.61 -5.80
N GLN A 30 1.45 14.03 -4.74
CA GLN A 30 0.10 13.56 -4.41
C GLN A 30 -0.89 13.76 -5.57
N SER A 31 -0.79 14.91 -6.26
CA SER A 31 -1.57 15.22 -7.47
C SER A 31 -1.29 14.23 -8.62
N ARG A 32 -0.03 13.85 -8.88
CA ARG A 32 0.33 12.89 -9.93
C ARG A 32 -0.19 11.47 -9.66
N LEU A 33 -0.09 10.98 -8.42
CA LEU A 33 -0.66 9.68 -8.02
C LEU A 33 -2.17 9.65 -8.19
N LYS A 34 -2.86 10.68 -7.68
CA LYS A 34 -4.29 10.87 -7.90
C LYS A 34 -4.64 10.93 -9.38
N ASN A 35 -3.88 11.66 -10.19
CA ASN A 35 -4.12 11.85 -11.62
C ASN A 35 -3.73 10.66 -12.51
N ARG A 36 -2.92 9.70 -12.04
CA ARG A 36 -2.54 8.51 -12.82
C ARG A 36 -3.26 7.24 -12.40
N LEU A 37 -3.44 7.05 -11.09
CA LEU A 37 -4.12 5.87 -10.57
C LEU A 37 -5.63 6.10 -10.52
N LEU A 38 -6.06 7.11 -9.76
CA LEU A 38 -7.49 7.30 -9.46
C LEU A 38 -8.27 7.82 -10.66
N SER A 39 -7.66 8.60 -11.57
CA SER A 39 -8.32 9.07 -12.80
C SER A 39 -8.70 7.94 -13.78
N ARG A 40 -7.99 6.80 -13.71
CA ARG A 40 -8.23 5.63 -14.56
C ARG A 40 -9.30 4.70 -13.98
N LEU A 41 -9.78 4.98 -12.76
CA LEU A 41 -10.72 4.15 -12.05
C LEU A 41 -12.07 4.86 -11.92
N ARG A 42 -13.15 4.10 -12.14
CA ARG A 42 -14.52 4.57 -11.88
C ARG A 42 -15.00 3.99 -10.55
N LEU A 43 -14.87 4.77 -9.48
CA LEU A 43 -15.19 4.38 -8.10
C LEU A 43 -16.42 5.15 -7.56
N PRO A 44 -17.65 4.87 -8.03
CA PRO A 44 -18.84 5.65 -7.65
C PRO A 44 -19.29 5.45 -6.19
N HIS A 45 -18.81 4.38 -5.54
CA HIS A 45 -19.19 3.97 -4.17
C HIS A 45 -17.98 3.91 -3.23
N THR A 46 -16.86 4.52 -3.63
CA THR A 46 -15.63 4.47 -2.83
C THR A 46 -14.94 5.81 -2.89
N LYS A 47 -15.03 6.56 -1.79
CA LYS A 47 -14.22 7.75 -1.59
C LYS A 47 -12.82 7.34 -1.17
N VAL A 48 -11.80 7.92 -1.80
CA VAL A 48 -10.39 7.66 -1.49
C VAL A 48 -9.74 8.96 -1.00
N ASP A 49 -9.21 8.91 0.22
CA ASP A 49 -8.42 10.01 0.80
C ASP A 49 -6.94 9.59 0.80
N LEU A 50 -6.16 10.12 -0.14
CA LEU A 50 -4.75 9.79 -0.35
C LEU A 50 -3.86 10.72 0.50
N PHE A 51 -2.86 10.18 1.20
CA PHE A 51 -1.83 10.90 1.94
C PHE A 51 -0.45 10.36 1.57
N GLU A 52 0.50 11.27 1.34
CA GLU A 52 1.89 10.91 1.10
C GLU A 52 2.64 10.90 2.42
N VAL A 53 3.20 9.75 2.78
CA VAL A 53 4.03 9.59 3.99
C VAL A 53 5.47 9.94 3.64
N MET A 54 5.98 9.38 2.54
CA MET A 54 7.32 9.62 2.04
C MET A 54 7.43 9.19 0.57
N ALA A 55 8.60 9.42 -0.02
CA ALA A 55 8.91 9.03 -1.39
C ALA A 55 10.27 8.32 -1.46
N LYS A 56 10.34 7.10 -0.91
CA LYS A 56 11.57 6.31 -0.84
C LYS A 56 11.42 4.98 -1.56
N ASP A 57 12.48 4.51 -2.22
CA ASP A 57 12.51 3.14 -2.72
C ASP A 57 12.60 2.18 -1.52
N SER A 58 11.74 1.16 -1.52
CA SER A 58 11.68 0.15 -0.48
C SER A 58 13.01 -0.59 -0.25
N LEU A 59 13.89 -0.68 -1.25
CA LEU A 59 15.22 -1.26 -1.12
C LEU A 59 16.12 -0.49 -0.15
N TYR A 60 15.87 0.80 0.04
CA TYR A 60 16.66 1.68 0.92
C TYR A 60 15.92 2.02 2.22
N MET A 61 14.78 1.39 2.49
CA MET A 61 14.03 1.62 3.73
C MET A 61 14.70 0.93 4.92
N ASN A 62 14.91 1.71 5.97
CA ASN A 62 15.39 1.31 7.29
C ASN A 62 14.25 1.36 8.32
N ASP A 63 14.57 1.06 9.59
CA ASP A 63 13.55 0.98 10.63
C ASP A 63 12.96 2.35 11.02
N GLN A 64 13.70 3.44 10.81
CA GLN A 64 13.15 4.78 10.99
C GLN A 64 12.08 5.09 9.94
N ASP A 65 12.29 4.68 8.68
CA ASP A 65 11.25 4.83 7.65
C ASP A 65 10.01 3.97 8.00
N ARG A 66 10.21 2.76 8.55
CA ARG A 66 9.11 1.89 8.98
C ARG A 66 8.33 2.48 10.15
N GLU A 67 9.03 3.12 11.08
CA GLU A 67 8.43 3.86 12.19
C GLU A 67 7.58 5.04 11.70
N GLU A 68 8.05 5.80 10.69
CA GLU A 68 7.25 6.87 10.08
C GLU A 68 5.97 6.34 9.43
N ILE A 69 6.06 5.20 8.74
CA ILE A 69 4.89 4.52 8.15
C ILE A 69 3.92 4.05 9.24
N TRP A 70 4.44 3.43 10.30
CA TRP A 70 3.65 3.02 11.45
C TRP A 70 2.91 4.20 12.09
N ARG A 71 3.61 5.31 12.38
CA ARG A 71 2.99 6.53 12.93
C ARG A 71 1.89 7.05 12.03
N ALA A 72 2.15 7.13 10.73
CA ALA A 72 1.17 7.59 9.77
C ALA A 72 -0.09 6.70 9.76
N ILE A 73 0.04 5.37 9.88
CA ILE A 73 -1.09 4.43 10.02
C ILE A 73 -1.83 4.68 11.34
N HIS A 74 -1.09 4.72 12.45
CA HIS A 74 -1.65 4.85 13.79
C HIS A 74 -2.46 6.15 13.97
N GLU A 75 -1.98 7.27 13.41
CA GLU A 75 -2.69 8.56 13.40
C GLU A 75 -4.05 8.51 12.68
N GLN A 76 -4.28 7.52 11.80
CA GLN A 76 -5.56 7.36 11.10
C GLN A 76 -6.56 6.50 11.86
N PHE A 77 -6.13 5.73 12.86
CA PHE A 77 -7.02 4.82 13.60
C PHE A 77 -8.27 5.50 14.18
N PRO A 78 -8.22 6.72 14.74
CA PRO A 78 -9.41 7.41 15.24
C PRO A 78 -10.48 7.70 14.16
N LYS A 79 -10.12 7.64 12.87
CA LYS A 79 -11.09 7.84 11.76
C LYS A 79 -11.94 6.60 11.51
N GLU A 80 -11.56 5.44 12.07
CA GLU A 80 -12.26 4.16 11.92
C GLU A 80 -12.59 3.83 10.44
N ALA A 81 -11.66 4.19 9.56
CA ALA A 81 -11.72 3.98 8.13
C ALA A 81 -10.63 2.96 7.75
N PRO A 82 -10.90 2.06 6.79
CA PRO A 82 -9.89 1.10 6.37
C PRO A 82 -8.73 1.81 5.68
N ILE A 83 -7.53 1.23 5.81
CA ILE A 83 -6.27 1.83 5.36
C ILE A 83 -5.64 0.94 4.30
N VAL A 84 -5.23 1.52 3.18
CA VAL A 84 -4.41 0.89 2.15
C VAL A 84 -3.05 1.58 2.11
N VAL A 85 -1.97 0.81 2.20
CA VAL A 85 -0.60 1.31 2.16
C VAL A 85 0.05 0.91 0.84
N LEU A 86 0.25 1.89 -0.04
CA LEU A 86 1.03 1.74 -1.28
C LEU A 86 2.52 1.77 -0.94
N HIS A 87 3.17 0.63 -1.13
CA HIS A 87 4.55 0.40 -0.72
C HIS A 87 5.35 -0.33 -1.83
N GLY A 88 6.66 -0.08 -1.90
CA GLY A 88 7.56 -0.83 -2.78
C GLY A 88 7.66 -2.30 -2.35
N THR A 89 7.73 -3.22 -3.30
CA THR A 89 7.52 -4.65 -3.00
C THR A 89 8.74 -5.36 -2.39
N ASP A 90 9.91 -4.74 -2.37
CA ASP A 90 11.15 -5.40 -1.92
C ASP A 90 11.20 -5.61 -0.41
N THR A 91 10.63 -4.69 0.36
CA THR A 91 10.64 -4.74 1.83
C THR A 91 9.25 -4.59 2.44
N MET A 92 8.18 -4.66 1.62
CA MET A 92 6.79 -4.57 2.07
C MET A 92 6.45 -5.58 3.17
N GLU A 93 6.93 -6.83 3.07
CA GLU A 93 6.73 -7.86 4.11
C GLU A 93 7.33 -7.43 5.46
N LEU A 94 8.48 -6.75 5.43
CA LEU A 94 9.22 -6.34 6.61
C LEU A 94 8.53 -5.13 7.25
N THR A 95 8.10 -4.16 6.44
CA THR A 95 7.32 -3.01 6.92
C THR A 95 5.98 -3.44 7.51
N ALA A 96 5.25 -4.33 6.84
CA ALA A 96 3.97 -4.82 7.35
C ALA A 96 4.17 -5.61 8.67
N GLY A 97 5.22 -6.44 8.75
CA GLY A 97 5.61 -7.13 9.97
C GLY A 97 5.99 -6.19 11.11
N TYR A 98 6.68 -5.09 10.80
CA TYR A 98 7.03 -4.03 11.76
C TYR A 98 5.78 -3.34 12.32
N CYS A 99 4.82 -2.98 11.47
CA CYS A 99 3.56 -2.40 11.96
C CYS A 99 2.77 -3.40 12.82
N TYR A 100 2.72 -4.67 12.41
CA TYR A 100 2.09 -5.74 13.19
C TYR A 100 2.74 -5.92 14.57
N SER A 101 4.07 -5.81 14.70
CA SER A 101 4.74 -5.92 15.99
C SER A 101 4.43 -4.76 16.94
N HIS A 102 4.04 -3.59 16.42
CA HIS A 102 3.59 -2.45 17.22
C HIS A 102 2.11 -2.56 17.64
N CYS A 103 1.27 -3.16 16.80
CA CYS A 103 -0.14 -3.36 17.09
C CYS A 103 -0.66 -4.62 16.40
N GLN A 104 -0.87 -5.70 17.16
CA GLN A 104 -1.36 -6.96 16.58
C GLN A 104 -2.84 -6.89 16.21
N ASN A 105 -3.62 -6.05 16.91
CA ASN A 105 -5.07 -5.91 16.75
C ASN A 105 -5.42 -4.45 16.42
N PRO A 106 -5.17 -3.98 15.19
CA PRO A 106 -5.58 -2.64 14.79
C PRO A 106 -7.12 -2.55 14.79
N PRO A 107 -7.71 -1.36 14.99
CA PRO A 107 -9.17 -1.19 15.00
C PRO A 107 -9.81 -1.27 13.61
N VAL A 108 -9.00 -1.22 12.55
CA VAL A 108 -9.44 -1.23 11.14
C VAL A 108 -8.57 -2.17 10.30
N PRO A 109 -9.05 -2.62 9.13
CA PRO A 109 -8.20 -3.30 8.16
C PRO A 109 -7.06 -2.40 7.67
N VAL A 110 -5.84 -2.93 7.65
CA VAL A 110 -4.66 -2.27 7.08
C VAL A 110 -4.07 -3.18 6.00
N ILE A 111 -4.23 -2.78 4.74
CA ILE A 111 -3.85 -3.58 3.57
C ILE A 111 -2.62 -2.96 2.89
N PHE A 112 -1.49 -3.65 2.93
CA PHE A 112 -0.31 -3.29 2.16
C PHE A 112 -0.43 -3.82 0.73
N THR A 113 -0.07 -2.99 -0.24
CA THR A 113 0.00 -3.40 -1.64
C THR A 113 1.03 -2.56 -2.42
N GLY A 114 1.28 -2.92 -3.66
CA GLY A 114 2.24 -2.25 -4.53
C GLY A 114 2.19 -2.83 -5.94
N ALA A 115 3.29 -2.73 -6.68
CA ALA A 115 3.38 -3.26 -8.03
C ALA A 115 4.77 -3.82 -8.30
N MET A 116 4.87 -4.89 -9.10
CA MET A 116 6.16 -5.35 -9.63
C MET A 116 6.66 -4.43 -10.74
N LYS A 117 5.74 -3.81 -11.48
CA LYS A 117 6.07 -2.87 -12.55
C LYS A 117 5.48 -1.50 -12.25
N PRO A 118 6.24 -0.40 -12.44
CA PRO A 118 5.73 0.95 -12.21
C PRO A 118 4.47 1.24 -13.02
N MET A 119 3.55 2.01 -12.45
CA MET A 119 2.22 2.29 -13.00
C MET A 119 2.23 3.08 -14.34
N GLY A 120 3.39 3.60 -14.75
CA GLY A 120 3.59 4.22 -16.07
C GLY A 120 3.65 3.24 -17.25
N PHE A 121 3.84 1.95 -17.01
CA PHE A 121 3.93 0.93 -18.07
C PHE A 121 2.55 0.32 -18.38
N GLU A 122 2.26 0.04 -19.65
CA GLU A 122 0.98 -0.56 -20.08
C GLU A 122 0.73 -1.93 -19.45
N ASP A 123 1.79 -2.70 -19.23
CA ASP A 123 1.76 -4.04 -18.66
C ASP A 123 1.96 -4.05 -17.13
N SER A 124 1.70 -2.90 -16.48
CA SER A 124 1.80 -2.74 -15.02
C SER A 124 0.67 -3.42 -14.27
N ASP A 125 1.03 -4.09 -13.18
CA ASP A 125 0.12 -4.72 -12.22
C ASP A 125 -0.40 -3.74 -11.15
N ALA A 126 -0.02 -2.46 -11.19
CA ALA A 126 -0.35 -1.50 -10.14
C ALA A 126 -1.85 -1.23 -9.99
N ALA A 127 -2.58 -1.07 -11.10
CA ALA A 127 -4.02 -0.82 -11.06
C ALA A 127 -4.77 -2.04 -10.52
N GLN A 128 -4.40 -3.25 -10.98
CA GLN A 128 -4.97 -4.50 -10.50
C GLN A 128 -4.78 -4.63 -8.98
N ASN A 129 -3.53 -4.60 -8.51
CA ASN A 129 -3.23 -4.81 -7.09
C ASN A 129 -3.88 -3.75 -6.19
N PHE A 130 -3.99 -2.51 -6.66
CA PHE A 130 -4.65 -1.44 -5.91
C PHE A 130 -6.16 -1.66 -5.78
N ILE A 131 -6.86 -2.05 -6.86
CA ILE A 131 -8.30 -2.35 -6.81
C ILE A 131 -8.55 -3.55 -5.90
N GLU A 132 -7.73 -4.61 -6.01
CA GLU A 132 -7.81 -5.77 -5.13
C GLU A 132 -7.66 -5.35 -3.65
N ALA A 133 -6.72 -4.46 -3.35
CA ALA A 133 -6.52 -3.94 -2.00
C ALA A 133 -7.71 -3.09 -1.51
N LEU A 134 -8.28 -2.22 -2.35
CA LEU A 134 -9.48 -1.46 -2.03
C LEU A 134 -10.67 -2.39 -1.72
N MET A 135 -10.86 -3.44 -2.53
CA MET A 135 -11.90 -4.44 -2.30
C MET A 135 -11.67 -5.19 -0.99
N ALA A 136 -10.45 -5.69 -0.75
CA ALA A 136 -10.11 -6.39 0.47
C ALA A 136 -10.37 -5.53 1.72
N ALA A 137 -10.03 -4.24 1.66
CA ALA A 137 -10.22 -3.27 2.73
C ALA A 137 -11.68 -3.14 3.22
N HIS A 138 -12.66 -3.49 2.37
CA HIS A 138 -14.08 -3.51 2.72
C HIS A 138 -14.62 -4.87 3.16
N LEU A 139 -13.88 -5.95 2.89
CA LEU A 139 -14.38 -7.32 3.07
C LEU A 139 -13.80 -8.04 4.29
N VAL A 140 -12.63 -7.60 4.77
CA VAL A 140 -11.93 -8.29 5.86
C VAL A 140 -12.15 -7.63 7.21
N MET A 141 -11.99 -8.43 8.25
CA MET A 141 -11.95 -7.97 9.63
C MET A 141 -10.67 -7.16 9.90
N PRO A 142 -10.66 -6.30 10.93
CA PRO A 142 -9.47 -5.57 11.33
C PRO A 142 -8.25 -6.48 11.49
N GLY A 143 -7.12 -6.02 10.97
CA GLY A 143 -5.89 -6.79 10.89
C GLY A 143 -4.92 -6.23 9.85
N PHE A 144 -3.72 -6.78 9.82
CA PHE A 144 -2.68 -6.43 8.85
C PHE A 144 -2.62 -7.47 7.73
N TYR A 145 -2.65 -7.02 6.48
CA TYR A 145 -2.67 -7.89 5.31
C TYR A 145 -1.75 -7.37 4.20
N ILE A 146 -1.34 -8.26 3.30
CA ILE A 146 -0.77 -7.92 2.00
C ILE A 146 -1.74 -8.40 0.91
N SER A 147 -2.19 -7.49 0.03
CA SER A 147 -2.99 -7.82 -1.15
C SER A 147 -2.11 -7.72 -2.39
N PHE A 148 -1.90 -8.83 -3.10
CA PHE A 148 -1.03 -8.85 -4.27
C PHE A 148 -1.38 -10.00 -5.22
N HIS A 149 -1.48 -9.70 -6.52
CA HIS A 149 -1.74 -10.68 -7.59
C HIS A 149 -2.94 -11.59 -7.30
N ASN A 150 -4.08 -11.02 -6.90
CA ASN A 150 -5.32 -11.71 -6.59
C ASN A 150 -5.24 -12.67 -5.38
N HIS A 151 -4.28 -12.45 -4.49
CA HIS A 151 -4.20 -13.13 -3.21
C HIS A 151 -4.14 -12.12 -2.07
N LEU A 152 -4.83 -12.45 -0.97
CA LEU A 152 -4.75 -11.73 0.28
C LEU A 152 -4.04 -12.59 1.31
N PHE A 153 -2.95 -12.07 1.87
CA PHE A 153 -2.13 -12.77 2.85
C PHE A 153 -2.22 -12.06 4.20
N GLN A 154 -2.43 -12.82 5.26
CA GLN A 154 -2.39 -12.29 6.62
C GLN A 154 -0.94 -12.09 7.09
N VAL A 155 -0.66 -10.93 7.69
CA VAL A 155 0.62 -10.66 8.35
C VAL A 155 0.56 -11.25 9.77
N PRO A 156 1.62 -11.93 10.25
CA PRO A 156 2.98 -12.01 9.71
C PRO A 156 3.25 -13.26 8.84
N LEU A 157 2.22 -13.99 8.40
CA LEU A 157 2.32 -15.28 7.69
C LEU A 157 2.63 -15.17 6.19
N VAL A 158 3.13 -14.03 5.74
CA VAL A 158 3.44 -13.74 4.33
C VAL A 158 4.93 -13.54 4.12
N LYS A 159 5.44 -14.00 2.97
CA LYS A 159 6.81 -13.70 2.52
C LYS A 159 6.92 -13.32 1.04
N LYS A 160 7.91 -12.51 0.68
CA LYS A 160 8.25 -12.11 -0.69
C LYS A 160 8.96 -13.27 -1.40
N ASN A 161 8.37 -13.74 -2.49
CA ASN A 161 9.02 -14.66 -3.41
C ASN A 161 9.68 -13.87 -4.56
N ARG A 162 10.97 -13.58 -4.42
CA ARG A 162 11.74 -12.81 -5.42
C ARG A 162 11.82 -13.51 -6.78
N LYS A 163 11.92 -14.85 -6.81
CA LYS A 163 11.99 -15.64 -8.05
C LYS A 163 10.67 -15.58 -8.82
N ARG A 164 9.54 -15.79 -8.14
CA ARG A 164 8.19 -15.72 -8.72
C ARG A 164 7.68 -14.28 -8.89
N ARG A 165 8.41 -13.28 -8.38
CA ARG A 165 8.02 -11.86 -8.39
C ARG A 165 6.63 -11.64 -7.76
N THR A 166 6.35 -12.30 -6.65
CA THR A 166 5.05 -12.25 -5.96
C THR A 166 5.22 -12.49 -4.45
N PHE A 167 4.13 -12.64 -3.71
CA PHE A 167 4.12 -13.04 -2.30
C PHE A 167 3.54 -14.44 -2.14
N VAL A 168 3.97 -15.14 -1.10
CA VAL A 168 3.50 -16.50 -0.75
C VAL A 168 3.33 -16.61 0.75
N SER A 169 2.50 -17.55 1.20
CA SER A 169 2.36 -17.86 2.63
C SER A 169 3.66 -18.48 3.18
N LYS A 170 3.98 -18.19 4.44
CA LYS A 170 5.13 -18.77 5.16
C LYS A 170 4.92 -20.25 5.46
N ASP A 171 3.68 -20.67 5.67
CA ASP A 171 3.32 -22.03 6.09
C ASP A 171 3.24 -23.05 4.95
N GLY A 172 3.76 -22.69 3.76
CA GLY A 172 3.96 -23.61 2.64
C GLY A 172 2.96 -23.42 1.50
N ASP A 173 3.49 -23.33 0.28
CA ASP A 173 2.78 -23.81 -0.91
C ASP A 173 2.40 -25.28 -0.63
N GLN A 174 1.10 -25.61 -0.65
CA GLN A 174 0.66 -26.94 -1.08
C GLN A 174 0.52 -26.92 -2.59
#